data_AF-A0A2E0YQF7-F1
#
_entry.id   AF-A0A2E0YQF7-F1
#
_cell.length_a   1.000
_cell.length_b   1.000
_cell.length_c   1.000
_cell.angle_alpha   90.00
_cell.angle_beta   90.00
_cell.angle_gamma   90.00
#
_symmetry.space_group_name_H-M   'P 1'
#
loop_
_entity.id
_entity.type
_entity.pdbx_description
1 polymer ?
#
loop_
_entity_poly.entity_id
_entity_poly.type
_entity_poly.pdbx_seq_one_letter_code
_entity_poly.pdbx_strand_id
1 'polypeptide(L)'
;MYKLYLLLLAFFLISNTAFTQVGINTTSPDPSTVLDVNGNMRVRTLGSGPIYSDANGNLTNSGPQVIAAGLVQANGTALKIFGATVSRTNLGDYQVTFATARPSANYIINLATIDCMDAGACDYDDPGITYYNRTTSGFAINIGDSDNGGTAKEDIDLEFTFSVIDF
;
A
#
# COMPACT_ATOMS: atom_id res chain seq x y z
N MET A 1 53.35 12.53 47.11
CA MET A 1 52.01 13.12 46.93
C MET A 1 51.65 13.40 45.46
N TYR A 2 52.52 14.02 44.64
CA TYR A 2 52.21 14.36 43.23
C TYR A 2 51.80 13.19 42.30
N LYS A 3 52.40 11.99 42.46
CA LYS A 3 52.05 10.81 41.63
C LYS A 3 50.61 10.34 41.82
N LEU A 4 50.01 10.51 43.00
CA LEU A 4 48.65 10.06 43.30
C LEU A 4 47.59 10.98 42.68
N TYR A 5 47.83 12.29 42.71
CA TYR A 5 46.97 13.29 42.06
C TYR A 5 46.99 13.16 40.53
N LEU A 6 48.16 12.88 39.95
CA LEU A 6 48.27 12.65 38.50
C LEU A 6 47.50 11.40 38.05
N LEU A 7 47.52 10.35 38.87
CA LEU A 7 46.75 9.12 38.61
C LEU A 7 45.24 9.36 38.73
N LEU A 8 44.81 10.12 39.74
CA LEU A 8 43.40 10.51 39.93
C LEU A 8 42.89 11.41 38.79
N LEU A 9 43.71 12.36 38.35
CA LEU A 9 43.39 13.23 37.21
C LEU A 9 43.27 12.42 35.91
N ALA A 10 44.20 11.49 35.68
CA ALA A 10 44.15 10.58 34.54
C ALA A 10 42.90 9.67 34.59
N PHE A 11 42.51 9.17 35.76
CA PHE A 11 41.30 8.35 35.92
C PHE A 11 40.02 9.15 35.62
N PHE A 12 39.97 10.43 36.02
CA PHE A 12 38.85 11.33 35.73
C PHE A 12 38.78 11.73 34.24
N LEU A 13 39.93 11.86 33.57
CA LEU A 13 40.02 12.12 32.13
C LEU A 13 39.65 10.88 31.29
N ILE A 14 39.97 9.67 31.74
CA ILE A 14 39.66 8.41 31.04
C ILE A 14 38.18 8.02 31.23
N SER A 15 37.56 8.33 32.38
CA SER A 15 36.11 8.11 32.55
C SER A 15 35.24 8.99 31.66
N ASN A 16 35.82 9.99 30.98
CA ASN A 16 35.15 10.83 29.97
C ASN A 16 35.29 10.28 28.54
N THR A 17 35.81 9.07 28.32
CA THR A 17 35.57 8.38 27.04
C THR A 17 34.10 7.97 27.00
N ALA A 18 33.25 8.94 26.67
CA ALA A 18 31.84 8.76 26.43
C ALA A 18 31.69 7.66 25.38
N PHE A 19 31.05 6.56 25.76
CA PHE A 19 30.57 5.61 24.79
C PHE A 19 29.56 6.35 23.91
N THR A 20 29.85 6.51 22.62
CA THR A 20 28.89 6.98 21.63
C THR A 20 27.84 5.89 21.43
N GLN A 21 26.90 5.80 22.37
CA GLN A 21 25.81 4.83 22.32
C GLN A 21 24.64 5.43 21.53
N VAL A 22 24.15 4.67 20.56
CA VAL A 22 22.94 4.96 19.78
C VAL A 22 21.67 4.72 20.60
N GLY A 23 21.58 5.27 21.81
CA GLY A 23 20.34 5.28 22.61
C GLY A 23 19.68 3.94 22.98
N ILE A 24 20.28 2.79 22.67
CA ILE A 24 19.67 1.49 22.98
C ILE A 24 19.81 1.23 24.49
N ASN A 25 18.67 1.14 25.17
CA ASN A 25 18.60 0.84 26.61
C ASN A 25 19.37 1.84 27.50
N THR A 26 19.29 3.13 27.16
CA THR A 26 19.87 4.22 27.95
C THR A 26 18.93 5.42 28.03
N THR A 27 19.00 6.18 29.13
CA THR A 27 18.22 7.41 29.35
C THR A 27 19.00 8.67 28.94
N SER A 28 20.23 8.54 28.48
CA SER A 28 21.07 9.66 28.02
C SER A 28 21.79 9.29 26.72
N PRO A 29 21.05 9.12 25.61
CA PRO A 29 21.64 8.99 24.28
C PRO A 29 22.46 10.23 23.94
N ASP A 30 23.56 10.05 23.21
CA ASP A 30 24.25 11.17 22.59
C ASP A 30 23.38 11.68 21.43
N PRO A 31 22.90 12.94 21.46
CA PRO A 31 21.99 13.48 20.44
C PRO A 31 22.62 13.59 19.04
N SER A 32 23.94 13.40 18.93
CA SER A 32 24.66 13.37 17.66
C SER A 32 24.80 11.96 17.06
N THR A 33 24.39 10.92 17.78
CA THR A 33 24.47 9.53 17.32
C THR A 33 23.15 9.06 16.73
N VAL A 34 23.21 8.47 15.53
CA VAL A 34 22.05 7.90 14.82
C VAL A 34 22.16 6.38 14.86
N LEU A 35 21.07 5.68 15.15
CA LEU A 35 20.99 4.24 14.95
C LEU A 35 20.92 3.96 13.43
N ASP A 36 22.05 3.63 12.84
CA ASP A 36 22.14 3.10 11.47
C ASP A 36 22.27 1.58 11.51
N VAL A 37 21.41 0.88 10.76
CA VAL A 37 21.44 -0.58 10.64
C VAL A 37 21.83 -0.91 9.21
N ASN A 38 23.12 -1.21 9.01
CA ASN A 38 23.65 -1.70 7.73
C ASN A 38 23.30 -3.20 7.55
N GLY A 39 22.01 -3.49 7.38
CA GLY A 39 21.47 -4.84 7.26
C GLY A 39 19.94 -4.88 7.32
N ASN A 40 19.37 -6.06 7.56
CA ASN A 40 17.92 -6.21 7.68
C ASN A 40 17.42 -5.76 9.05
N MET A 41 16.43 -4.86 9.05
CA MET A 41 15.63 -4.55 10.24
C MET A 41 14.39 -5.46 10.29
N ARG A 42 14.06 -6.00 11.47
CA ARG A 42 12.83 -6.79 11.70
C ARG A 42 12.08 -6.26 12.91
N VAL A 43 10.81 -5.91 12.72
CA VAL A 43 9.87 -5.63 13.82
C VAL A 43 9.08 -6.90 14.13
N ARG A 44 9.36 -7.54 15.27
CA ARG A 44 8.83 -8.86 15.62
C ARG A 44 7.32 -8.87 15.87
N THR A 45 6.76 -7.73 16.26
CA THR A 45 5.35 -7.55 16.59
C THR A 45 4.51 -7.05 15.42
N LEU A 46 5.11 -6.84 14.25
CA LEU A 46 4.38 -6.46 13.05
C LEU A 46 3.62 -7.68 12.51
N GLY A 47 2.29 -7.62 12.55
CA GLY A 47 1.45 -8.69 12.01
C GLY A 47 1.54 -8.77 10.47
N SER A 48 1.27 -7.65 9.79
CA SER A 48 1.33 -7.51 8.33
C SER A 48 1.41 -6.03 7.92
N GLY A 49 1.85 -5.78 6.69
CA GLY A 49 1.85 -4.47 6.04
C GLY A 49 3.12 -3.65 6.23
N PRO A 50 3.16 -2.44 5.64
CA PRO A 50 4.25 -1.48 5.80
C PRO A 50 4.32 -0.88 7.21
N ILE A 51 5.50 -0.34 7.54
CA ILE A 51 5.70 0.51 8.72
C ILE A 51 5.81 1.95 8.24
N TYR A 52 5.05 2.82 8.86
CA TYR A 52 5.07 4.26 8.65
C TYR A 52 5.70 4.95 9.86
N SER A 53 6.31 6.11 9.63
CA SER A 53 6.76 7.02 10.67
C SER A 53 5.90 8.29 10.67
N ASP A 54 5.58 8.81 11.85
CA ASP A 54 5.05 10.17 11.97
C ASP A 54 6.18 11.22 11.94
N ALA A 55 5.82 12.51 12.07
CA ALA A 55 6.79 13.62 12.10
C ALA A 55 7.77 13.58 13.29
N ASN A 56 7.45 12.81 14.33
CA ASN A 56 8.29 12.61 15.51
C ASN A 56 9.09 11.30 15.43
N GLY A 57 8.98 10.53 14.34
CA GLY A 57 9.64 9.24 14.18
C GLY A 57 8.95 8.07 14.89
N ASN A 58 7.74 8.24 15.43
CA ASN A 58 6.99 7.13 16.00
C ASN A 58 6.57 6.19 14.88
N LEU A 59 6.85 4.89 15.07
CA LEU A 59 6.54 3.87 14.08
C LEU A 59 5.14 3.30 14.29
N THR A 60 4.36 3.17 13.22
CA THR A 60 3.02 2.60 13.21
C THR A 60 2.81 1.73 11.97
N ASN A 61 1.86 0.78 12.04
CA ASN A 61 1.42 0.00 10.88
C ASN A 61 -0.01 0.34 10.43
N SER A 62 -0.58 1.45 10.93
CA SER A 62 -1.96 1.90 10.68
C SER A 62 -2.08 2.99 9.59
N GLY A 63 -1.23 2.97 8.57
CA GLY A 63 -1.35 3.88 7.42
C GLY A 63 -2.08 3.24 6.23
N PRO A 64 -2.34 4.00 5.15
CA PRO A 64 -2.95 3.48 3.91
C PRO A 64 -2.25 2.24 3.39
N GLN A 65 -2.99 1.16 3.13
CA GLN A 65 -2.43 -0.06 2.54
C GLN A 65 -3.24 -0.48 1.33
N VAL A 66 -2.54 -0.99 0.29
CA VAL A 66 -3.22 -1.72 -0.80
C VAL A 66 -3.63 -3.07 -0.24
N ILE A 67 -4.93 -3.30 -0.09
CA ILE A 67 -5.48 -4.54 0.47
C ILE A 67 -5.93 -5.52 -0.62
N ALA A 68 -6.21 -5.02 -1.82
CA ALA A 68 -6.45 -5.82 -3.00
C ALA A 68 -6.04 -5.07 -4.26
N ALA A 69 -5.63 -5.80 -5.29
CA ALA A 69 -5.34 -5.23 -6.60
C ALA A 69 -5.46 -6.29 -7.69
N GLY A 70 -5.76 -5.88 -8.92
CA GLY A 70 -5.82 -6.79 -10.05
C GLY A 70 -5.52 -6.13 -11.39
N LEU A 71 -4.94 -6.92 -12.30
CA LEU A 71 -4.95 -6.74 -13.75
C LEU A 71 -5.79 -7.88 -14.32
N VAL A 72 -6.89 -7.54 -14.98
CA VAL A 72 -7.96 -8.48 -15.35
C VAL A 72 -8.29 -8.34 -16.82
N GLN A 73 -8.29 -9.45 -17.54
CA GLN A 73 -8.67 -9.49 -18.96
C GLN A 73 -10.17 -9.29 -19.13
N ALA A 74 -10.58 -8.90 -20.34
CA ALA A 74 -11.98 -8.77 -20.77
C ALA A 74 -12.88 -9.99 -20.48
N ASN A 75 -12.34 -11.21 -20.39
CA ASN A 75 -13.14 -12.40 -20.05
C ASN A 75 -13.30 -12.64 -18.53
N GLY A 76 -12.77 -11.75 -17.69
CA GLY A 76 -12.75 -11.87 -16.23
C GLY A 76 -11.59 -12.69 -15.66
N THR A 77 -10.67 -13.18 -16.50
CA THR A 77 -9.47 -13.89 -16.04
C THR A 77 -8.46 -12.89 -15.48
N ALA A 78 -8.00 -13.11 -14.25
CA ALA A 78 -6.97 -12.27 -13.67
C ALA A 78 -5.57 -12.69 -14.17
N LEU A 79 -4.85 -11.77 -14.82
CA LEU A 79 -3.43 -11.95 -15.17
C LEU A 79 -2.53 -11.76 -13.95
N LYS A 80 -2.92 -10.85 -13.05
CA LYS A 80 -2.26 -10.61 -11.78
C LYS A 80 -3.31 -10.22 -10.75
N ILE A 81 -3.29 -10.86 -9.58
CA ILE A 81 -4.28 -10.62 -8.53
C ILE A 81 -3.62 -10.65 -7.15
N PHE A 82 -4.08 -9.79 -6.26
CA PHE A 82 -3.68 -9.73 -4.86
C PHE A 82 -4.90 -9.44 -4.01
N GLY A 83 -5.05 -10.14 -2.87
CA GLY A 83 -6.08 -9.86 -1.86
C GLY A 83 -7.54 -10.06 -2.31
N ALA A 84 -7.78 -10.54 -3.53
CA ALA A 84 -9.11 -10.72 -4.09
C ALA A 84 -9.16 -11.83 -5.14
N THR A 85 -10.37 -12.12 -5.61
CA THR A 85 -10.70 -12.87 -6.83
C THR A 85 -11.61 -12.01 -7.69
N VAL A 86 -11.66 -12.29 -8.99
CA VAL A 86 -12.56 -11.61 -9.93
C VAL A 86 -13.27 -12.64 -10.79
N SER A 87 -14.54 -12.37 -11.10
CA SER A 87 -15.32 -13.16 -12.05
C SER A 87 -16.17 -12.23 -12.91
N ARG A 88 -16.23 -12.50 -14.22
CA ARG A 88 -17.19 -11.83 -15.11
C ARG A 88 -18.58 -12.41 -14.83
N THR A 89 -19.53 -11.55 -14.52
CA THR A 89 -20.92 -11.94 -14.18
C THR A 89 -21.88 -11.72 -15.35
N ASN A 90 -21.59 -10.73 -16.19
CA ASN A 90 -22.31 -10.44 -17.42
C ASN A 90 -21.39 -9.71 -18.41
N LEU A 91 -21.85 -9.39 -19.62
CA LEU A 91 -21.16 -8.43 -20.50
C LEU A 91 -20.95 -7.11 -19.74
N GLY A 92 -19.71 -6.62 -19.72
CA GLY A 92 -19.33 -5.39 -19.02
C GLY A 92 -19.30 -5.47 -17.50
N ASP A 93 -19.88 -6.50 -16.88
CA ASP A 93 -19.99 -6.63 -15.42
C ASP A 93 -19.03 -7.66 -14.82
N TYR A 94 -18.33 -7.24 -13.76
CA TYR A 94 -17.36 -8.06 -13.04
C TYR A 94 -17.58 -7.94 -11.53
N GLN A 95 -17.57 -9.08 -10.84
CA GLN A 95 -17.57 -9.14 -9.39
C GLN A 95 -16.14 -9.30 -8.87
N VAL A 96 -15.69 -8.35 -8.04
CA VAL A 96 -14.47 -8.46 -7.24
C VAL A 96 -14.82 -8.94 -5.84
N THR A 97 -14.19 -10.01 -5.35
CA THR A 97 -14.42 -10.58 -4.02
C THR A 97 -13.12 -10.63 -3.23
N PHE A 98 -13.07 -9.98 -2.07
CA PHE A 98 -11.88 -9.98 -1.22
C PHE A 98 -11.62 -11.36 -0.61
N ALA A 99 -10.35 -11.73 -0.51
CA ALA A 99 -9.94 -12.95 0.18
C ALA A 99 -10.24 -12.88 1.68
N THR A 100 -10.20 -11.67 2.26
CA THR A 100 -10.57 -11.39 3.65
C THR A 100 -11.53 -10.21 3.67
N ALA A 101 -12.71 -10.40 4.25
CA ALA A 101 -13.70 -9.33 4.40
C ALA A 101 -13.15 -8.18 5.23
N ARG A 102 -13.44 -6.95 4.80
CA ARG A 102 -13.05 -5.73 5.52
C ARG A 102 -13.99 -5.48 6.71
N PRO A 103 -13.51 -4.85 7.79
CA PRO A 103 -14.38 -4.47 8.91
C PRO A 103 -15.49 -3.48 8.53
N SER A 104 -15.26 -2.69 7.47
CA SER A 104 -16.23 -1.74 6.93
C SER A 104 -16.15 -1.68 5.40
N ALA A 105 -17.18 -1.09 4.77
CA ALA A 105 -17.18 -0.83 3.33
C ALA A 105 -16.56 0.53 2.94
N ASN A 106 -15.88 1.20 3.88
CA ASN A 106 -15.31 2.55 3.70
C ASN A 106 -13.89 2.51 3.14
N TYR A 107 -13.65 1.73 2.10
CA TYR A 107 -12.37 1.67 1.39
C TYR A 107 -12.41 2.45 0.08
N ILE A 108 -11.22 2.82 -0.40
CA ILE A 108 -11.01 3.54 -1.64
C ILE A 108 -10.84 2.52 -2.77
N ILE A 109 -11.50 2.75 -3.91
CA ILE A 109 -11.37 1.95 -5.12
C ILE A 109 -10.84 2.87 -6.21
N ASN A 110 -9.68 2.54 -6.78
CA ASN A 110 -9.20 3.15 -8.01
C ASN A 110 -9.37 2.13 -9.14
N LEU A 111 -9.89 2.59 -10.27
CA LEU A 111 -10.11 1.80 -11.47
C LEU A 111 -9.41 2.47 -12.66
N ALA A 112 -8.94 1.65 -13.59
CA ALA A 112 -8.60 2.10 -14.93
C ALA A 112 -8.95 0.99 -15.92
N THR A 113 -9.45 1.38 -17.10
CA THR A 113 -9.64 0.48 -18.24
C THR A 113 -8.69 0.91 -19.34
N ILE A 114 -8.39 0.00 -20.26
CA ILE A 114 -7.76 0.40 -21.52
C ILE A 114 -8.70 1.31 -22.30
N ASP A 115 -8.11 2.28 -22.98
CA ASP A 115 -8.74 2.97 -24.11
C ASP A 115 -8.49 2.11 -25.36
N CYS A 116 -9.53 1.92 -26.15
CA CYS A 116 -9.51 1.13 -27.37
C CYS A 116 -8.71 1.76 -28.53
N MET A 117 -8.16 2.97 -28.32
CA MET A 117 -7.31 3.70 -29.25
C MET A 117 -7.88 3.71 -30.66
N ASP A 118 -9.05 4.34 -30.89
CA ASP A 118 -9.70 4.89 -32.13
C ASP A 118 -9.18 4.46 -33.54
N ALA A 119 -8.58 3.28 -33.68
CA ALA A 119 -7.78 2.87 -34.81
C ALA A 119 -8.10 1.41 -35.12
N GLY A 120 -9.37 1.15 -35.43
CA GLY A 120 -9.87 -0.04 -36.11
C GLY A 120 -9.72 -1.37 -35.37
N ALA A 121 -9.32 -1.37 -34.09
CA ALA A 121 -9.21 -2.57 -33.25
C ALA A 121 -10.44 -2.81 -32.37
N CYS A 122 -11.21 -1.77 -32.03
CA CYS A 122 -12.54 -1.86 -31.41
C CYS A 122 -13.39 -0.66 -31.83
N ASP A 123 -14.70 -0.87 -31.93
CA ASP A 123 -15.70 0.15 -32.31
C ASP A 123 -16.21 0.95 -31.08
N TYR A 124 -15.36 1.16 -30.07
CA TYR A 124 -15.74 1.81 -28.80
C TYR A 124 -14.98 3.11 -28.65
N ASP A 125 -15.70 4.23 -28.73
CA ASP A 125 -15.11 5.55 -28.86
C ASP A 125 -14.80 6.18 -27.49
N ASP A 126 -15.55 5.85 -26.43
CA ASP A 126 -15.32 6.37 -25.08
C ASP A 126 -15.61 5.32 -23.96
N PRO A 127 -14.72 4.32 -23.77
CA PRO A 127 -14.85 3.37 -22.67
C PRO A 127 -14.81 4.02 -21.28
N GLY A 128 -15.92 3.90 -20.55
CA GLY A 128 -16.06 4.31 -19.16
C GLY A 128 -16.02 3.11 -18.21
N ILE A 129 -15.33 3.27 -17.07
CA ILE A 129 -15.28 2.26 -16.00
C ILE A 129 -15.80 2.82 -14.68
N THR A 130 -16.67 2.06 -14.01
CA THR A 130 -17.32 2.47 -12.75
C THR A 130 -17.43 1.30 -11.79
N TYR A 131 -17.37 1.54 -10.48
CA TYR A 131 -17.76 0.54 -9.48
C TYR A 131 -19.19 0.77 -8.98
N TYR A 132 -19.82 -0.28 -8.50
CA TYR A 132 -21.09 -0.25 -7.80
C TYR A 132 -21.16 -1.37 -6.75
N ASN A 133 -22.22 -1.36 -5.93
CA ASN A 133 -22.47 -2.36 -4.89
C ASN A 133 -21.25 -2.61 -3.96
N ARG A 134 -20.68 -1.52 -3.42
CA ARG A 134 -19.54 -1.60 -2.50
C ARG A 134 -19.98 -2.22 -1.16
N THR A 135 -19.39 -3.35 -0.80
CA THR A 135 -19.65 -4.07 0.46
C THR A 135 -18.35 -4.38 1.18
N THR A 136 -18.43 -4.90 2.41
CA THR A 136 -17.26 -5.38 3.17
C THR A 136 -16.52 -6.54 2.48
N SER A 137 -17.20 -7.29 1.60
CA SER A 137 -16.62 -8.48 0.95
C SER A 137 -16.12 -8.21 -0.47
N GLY A 138 -16.31 -7.00 -0.99
CA GLY A 138 -15.92 -6.64 -2.35
C GLY A 138 -16.92 -5.69 -2.99
N PHE A 139 -16.84 -5.56 -4.31
CA PHE A 139 -17.62 -4.61 -5.10
C PHE A 139 -17.78 -5.14 -6.53
N ALA A 140 -18.73 -4.59 -7.26
CA ALA A 140 -18.91 -4.87 -8.67
C ALA A 140 -18.34 -3.73 -9.53
N ILE A 141 -17.92 -4.07 -10.75
CA ILE A 141 -17.41 -3.16 -11.77
C ILE A 141 -18.32 -3.28 -12.99
N ASN A 142 -18.63 -2.15 -13.61
CA ASN A 142 -19.28 -2.08 -14.91
C ASN A 142 -18.41 -1.24 -15.87
N ILE A 143 -18.17 -1.79 -17.05
CA ILE A 143 -17.48 -1.13 -18.17
C ILE A 143 -18.49 -0.96 -19.30
N GLY A 144 -18.58 0.26 -19.85
CA GLY A 144 -19.46 0.54 -20.97
C GLY A 144 -18.99 1.71 -21.82
N ASP A 145 -19.38 1.72 -23.09
CA ASP A 145 -19.07 2.79 -24.04
C ASP A 145 -20.03 3.97 -23.86
N SER A 146 -19.49 5.13 -23.48
CA SER A 146 -20.27 6.26 -22.98
C SER A 146 -20.80 7.20 -24.07
N ASP A 147 -20.35 7.07 -25.33
CA ASP A 147 -20.83 7.89 -26.45
C ASP A 147 -21.03 7.08 -27.75
N ASN A 148 -22.20 6.45 -27.92
CA ASN A 148 -22.53 5.72 -29.15
C ASN A 148 -23.58 6.41 -30.06
N GLY A 149 -23.83 7.72 -29.87
CA GLY A 149 -24.71 8.48 -30.76
C GLY A 149 -26.20 8.11 -30.75
N GLY A 150 -26.67 7.19 -29.88
CA GLY A 150 -28.10 6.84 -29.79
C GLY A 150 -28.58 6.13 -28.51
N THR A 151 -27.69 5.44 -27.79
CA THR A 151 -27.97 4.70 -26.55
C THR A 151 -26.92 5.03 -25.50
N ALA A 152 -27.35 5.34 -24.27
CA ALA A 152 -26.41 5.62 -23.20
C ALA A 152 -25.79 4.31 -22.67
N LYS A 153 -24.45 4.24 -22.69
CA LYS A 153 -23.63 3.24 -21.99
C LYS A 153 -23.89 1.78 -22.39
N GLU A 154 -23.49 1.40 -23.60
CA GLU A 154 -23.50 -0.01 -24.02
C GLU A 154 -22.44 -0.79 -23.24
N ASP A 155 -22.82 -1.92 -22.63
CA ASP A 155 -21.88 -2.74 -21.85
C ASP A 155 -20.85 -3.41 -22.76
N ILE A 156 -19.56 -3.30 -22.40
CA ILE A 156 -18.43 -3.83 -23.19
C ILE A 156 -17.42 -4.54 -22.31
N ASP A 157 -16.76 -5.56 -22.85
CA ASP A 157 -15.70 -6.26 -22.15
C ASP A 157 -14.33 -5.72 -22.54
N LEU A 158 -13.60 -5.14 -21.59
CA LEU A 158 -12.24 -4.65 -21.79
C LEU A 158 -11.31 -5.11 -20.67
N GLU A 159 -10.01 -5.09 -20.94
CA GLU A 159 -9.01 -5.24 -19.88
C GLU A 159 -9.09 -4.06 -18.91
N PHE A 160 -9.01 -4.35 -17.62
CA PHE A 160 -9.02 -3.32 -16.59
C PHE A 160 -8.07 -3.66 -15.45
N THR A 161 -7.77 -2.61 -14.69
CA THR A 161 -7.03 -2.69 -13.44
C THR A 161 -7.85 -2.10 -12.31
N PHE A 162 -7.63 -2.63 -11.11
CA PHE A 162 -8.15 -2.03 -9.89
C PHE A 162 -7.11 -2.07 -8.78
N SER A 163 -7.20 -1.12 -7.86
CA SER A 163 -6.53 -1.16 -6.57
C SER A 163 -7.49 -0.72 -5.48
N VAL A 164 -7.42 -1.38 -4.33
CA VAL A 164 -8.20 -1.05 -3.14
C VAL A 164 -7.28 -0.61 -2.03
N ILE A 165 -7.52 0.58 -1.50
CA ILE A 165 -6.74 1.18 -0.41
C ILE A 165 -7.64 1.29 0.83
N ASP A 166 -7.12 0.88 1.99
CA ASP A 166 -7.81 0.96 3.28
C ASP A 166 -6.82 1.28 4.43
N PHE A 167 -7.30 1.88 5.53
CA PHE A 167 -6.49 2.30 6.69
C PHE A 167 -7.31 2.44 7.98
#